data_AF-A0A524HFI8-F1
#
_entry.id   AF-A0A524HFI8-F1
#
_cell.length_a   1.000
_cell.length_b   1.000
_cell.length_c   1.000
_cell.angle_alpha   90.00
_cell.angle_beta   90.00
_cell.angle_gamma   90.00
#
_symmetry.space_group_name_H-M   'P 1'
#
loop_
_entity.id
_entity.type
_entity.pdbx_description
1 polymer ?
#
loop_
_entity_poly.entity_id
_entity_poly.type
_entity_poly.pdbx_seq_one_letter_code
_entity_poly.pdbx_strand_id
1 'polypeptide(L)'
;IRVNKKYQRANWGKRPLTEDMLRYAQMDTHHLIQIRHILAAELEKKNLTPIAAEDFLRACQVHRQAREEKIAPCWRINGARKLSPQKAAVLIKLCEYREIVAQKRNQPVFKVLSAKTLLQLAQQTPTTIAQLVELDIPGNNSLRQHAPGLIGAIQSGLASKPVHPPKKERVDDAYLAREKALRDWRKRTAQKMNVNSAVVLPRELLYEVVSVNPKNREELARVLEDVPWRLERFGDDILSIFI
;
A
#
# COMPACT_ATOMS: atom_id res chain seq x y z
N ILE A 1 29.28 -6.86 -12.17
CA ILE A 1 28.47 -8.10 -12.26
C ILE A 1 27.09 -7.72 -12.82
N ARG A 2 26.60 -8.39 -13.87
CA ARG A 2 25.23 -8.18 -14.37
C ARG A 2 24.32 -9.26 -13.79
N VAL A 3 23.39 -8.88 -12.93
CA VAL A 3 22.38 -9.82 -12.39
C VAL A 3 21.33 -10.09 -13.47
N ASN A 4 21.11 -11.36 -13.80
CA ASN A 4 20.14 -11.77 -14.80
C ASN A 4 18.74 -11.78 -14.19
N LYS A 5 17.81 -10.93 -14.64
CA LYS A 5 16.43 -10.82 -14.11
C LYS A 5 15.48 -11.95 -14.52
N LYS A 6 15.95 -12.97 -15.25
CA LYS A 6 15.15 -14.05 -15.85
C LYS A 6 14.21 -14.77 -14.87
N TYR A 7 14.61 -14.94 -13.60
CA TYR A 7 13.82 -15.69 -12.62
C TYR A 7 13.05 -14.83 -11.60
N GLN A 8 13.01 -13.50 -11.77
CA GLN A 8 12.30 -12.60 -10.87
C GLN A 8 10.80 -12.94 -10.74
N ARG A 9 10.19 -13.48 -11.80
CA ARG A 9 8.76 -13.87 -11.85
C ARG A 9 8.56 -15.39 -12.02
N ALA A 10 9.59 -16.19 -11.73
CA ALA A 10 9.50 -17.64 -11.82
C ALA A 10 8.55 -18.21 -10.77
N ASN A 11 7.97 -19.39 -11.06
CA ASN A 11 7.19 -20.12 -10.07
C ASN A 11 8.12 -20.83 -9.08
N TRP A 12 8.47 -20.14 -7.98
CA TRP A 12 9.31 -20.66 -6.89
C TRP A 12 8.68 -21.80 -6.07
N GLY A 13 7.41 -22.15 -6.33
CA GLY A 13 6.75 -23.32 -5.75
C GLY A 13 7.05 -24.63 -6.49
N LYS A 14 7.67 -24.59 -7.68
CA LYS A 14 8.04 -25.80 -8.43
C LYS A 14 9.11 -26.62 -7.72
N ARG A 15 9.03 -27.95 -7.79
CA ARG A 15 10.06 -28.86 -7.28
C ARG A 15 10.35 -29.99 -8.28
N PRO A 16 11.62 -30.41 -8.45
CA PRO A 16 12.82 -29.74 -7.93
C PRO A 16 13.03 -28.35 -8.57
N LEU A 17 13.84 -27.50 -7.92
CA LEU A 17 14.25 -26.23 -8.53
C LEU A 17 15.31 -26.52 -9.61
N THR A 18 15.33 -25.74 -10.69
CA THR A 18 16.38 -25.88 -11.72
C THR A 18 17.68 -25.24 -11.23
N GLU A 19 18.83 -25.70 -11.75
CA GLU A 19 20.14 -25.11 -11.44
C GLU A 19 20.19 -23.60 -11.67
N ASP A 20 19.57 -23.12 -12.76
CA ASP A 20 19.48 -21.69 -13.04
C ASP A 20 18.69 -20.92 -11.95
N MET A 21 17.66 -21.52 -11.35
CA MET A 21 16.90 -20.91 -10.25
C MET A 21 17.73 -20.88 -8.97
N LEU A 22 18.46 -21.96 -8.66
CA LEU A 22 19.36 -22.01 -7.50
C LEU A 22 20.45 -20.95 -7.61
N ARG A 23 21.11 -20.85 -8.78
CA ARG A 23 22.13 -19.84 -9.04
C ARG A 23 21.57 -18.42 -8.94
N TYR A 24 20.37 -18.19 -9.48
CA TYR A 24 19.71 -16.89 -9.35
C TYR A 24 19.48 -16.54 -7.86
N ALA A 25 18.92 -17.46 -7.08
CA ALA A 25 18.63 -17.23 -5.66
C ALA A 25 19.92 -16.99 -4.83
N GLN A 26 21.00 -17.71 -5.13
CA GLN A 26 22.30 -17.47 -4.52
C GLN A 26 22.81 -16.05 -4.82
N MET A 27 22.72 -15.61 -6.07
CA MET A 27 23.23 -14.30 -6.49
C MET A 27 22.49 -13.12 -5.84
N ASP A 28 21.22 -13.30 -5.44
CA ASP A 28 20.47 -12.27 -4.70
C ASP A 28 21.07 -11.95 -3.32
N THR A 29 21.83 -12.87 -2.71
CA THR A 29 22.43 -12.67 -1.37
C THR A 29 23.96 -12.66 -1.37
N HIS A 30 24.59 -13.33 -2.32
CA HIS A 30 26.04 -13.57 -2.36
C HIS A 30 26.88 -12.29 -2.22
N HIS A 31 26.44 -11.18 -2.80
CA HIS A 31 27.17 -9.90 -2.77
C HIS A 31 26.68 -8.90 -1.71
N LEU A 32 25.59 -9.19 -0.98
CA LEU A 32 24.97 -8.19 -0.09
C LEU A 32 25.88 -7.78 1.07
N ILE A 33 26.68 -8.70 1.61
CA ILE A 33 27.63 -8.39 2.69
C ILE A 33 28.69 -7.39 2.21
N GLN A 34 29.28 -7.63 1.04
CA GLN A 34 30.27 -6.71 0.45
C GLN A 34 29.65 -5.35 0.14
N ILE A 35 28.45 -5.33 -0.44
CA ILE A 35 27.70 -4.09 -0.70
C ILE A 35 27.42 -3.33 0.60
N ARG A 36 27.03 -4.02 1.68
CA ARG A 36 26.82 -3.42 3.00
C ARG A 36 28.07 -2.72 3.51
N HIS A 37 29.26 -3.30 3.34
CA HIS A 37 30.51 -2.70 3.80
C HIS A 37 30.82 -1.42 3.01
N ILE A 38 30.65 -1.45 1.69
CA ILE A 38 30.87 -0.29 0.82
C ILE A 38 29.91 0.84 1.19
N LEU A 39 28.61 0.54 1.30
CA LEU A 39 27.59 1.54 1.63
C LEU A 39 27.75 2.09 3.05
N ALA A 40 28.16 1.27 4.03
CA ALA A 40 28.44 1.73 5.39
C ALA A 40 29.60 2.75 5.40
N ALA A 41 30.70 2.47 4.69
CA ALA A 41 31.81 3.41 4.57
C ALA A 41 31.40 4.71 3.85
N GLU A 42 30.51 4.64 2.86
CA GLU A 42 29.97 5.85 2.21
C GLU A 42 29.07 6.67 3.14
N LEU A 43 28.26 6.02 3.98
CA LEU A 43 27.43 6.70 4.97
C LEU A 43 28.30 7.42 6.02
N GLU A 44 29.34 6.76 6.51
CA GLU A 44 30.30 7.36 7.46
C GLU A 44 30.99 8.59 6.85
N LYS A 45 31.52 8.47 5.62
CA LYS A 45 32.15 9.60 4.90
C LYS A 45 31.22 10.80 4.73
N LYS A 46 29.91 10.56 4.64
CA LYS A 46 28.88 11.61 4.49
C LYS A 46 28.26 12.04 5.81
N ASN A 47 28.69 11.48 6.95
CA ASN A 47 28.08 11.68 8.27
C ASN A 47 26.57 11.36 8.29
N LEU A 48 26.13 10.38 7.51
CA LEU A 48 24.72 9.94 7.40
C LEU A 48 24.43 8.65 8.17
N THR A 49 25.42 8.08 8.87
CA THR A 49 25.25 6.86 9.66
C THR A 49 24.11 6.94 10.69
N PRO A 50 23.96 8.02 11.48
CA PRO A 50 22.90 8.09 12.49
C PRO A 50 21.50 8.09 11.89
N ILE A 51 21.26 8.91 10.85
CA ILE A 51 19.95 8.99 10.19
C ILE A 51 19.61 7.68 9.44
N ALA A 52 20.61 7.01 8.88
CA ALA A 52 20.43 5.70 8.26
C ALA A 52 20.12 4.61 9.28
N ALA A 53 20.73 4.64 10.47
CA ALA A 53 20.47 3.68 11.54
C ALA A 53 19.00 3.73 11.99
N GLU A 54 18.43 4.93 12.12
CA GLU A 54 17.00 5.09 12.38
C GLU A 54 16.13 4.46 11.28
N ASP A 55 16.48 4.67 10.01
CA ASP A 55 15.73 4.08 8.89
C ASP A 55 15.84 2.55 8.87
N PHE A 56 16.99 1.98 9.26
CA PHE A 56 17.14 0.53 9.41
C PHE A 56 16.25 -0.02 10.53
N LEU A 57 16.23 0.64 11.69
CA LEU A 57 15.38 0.25 12.82
C LEU A 57 13.90 0.31 12.42
N ARG A 58 13.48 1.39 11.76
CA ARG A 58 12.13 1.52 11.23
C ARG A 58 11.77 0.46 10.21
N ALA A 59 12.70 0.11 9.31
CA ALA A 59 12.46 -0.95 8.31
C ALA A 59 12.23 -2.32 8.97
N CYS A 60 12.79 -2.56 10.15
CA CYS A 60 12.55 -3.77 10.95
C CYS A 60 11.20 -3.75 11.69
N GLN A 61 10.52 -2.60 11.81
CA GLN A 61 9.21 -2.48 12.45
C GLN A 61 8.08 -2.87 11.48
N VAL A 62 7.96 -4.17 11.19
CA VAL A 62 7.00 -4.77 10.21
C VAL A 62 5.53 -4.42 10.51
N HIS A 63 5.19 -4.01 11.73
CA HIS A 63 3.80 -3.89 12.19
C HIS A 63 3.19 -2.49 12.16
N ARG A 64 3.96 -1.40 11.98
CA ARG A 64 3.38 -0.05 12.05
C ARG A 64 2.52 0.31 10.82
N GLN A 65 2.76 -0.33 9.69
CA GLN A 65 1.98 -0.12 8.46
C GLN A 65 0.65 -0.89 8.42
N ALA A 66 0.40 -1.80 9.36
CA ALA A 66 -0.93 -2.35 9.60
C ALA A 66 -1.78 -1.35 10.40
N ARG A 67 -1.76 -0.05 10.05
CA ARG A 67 -2.93 0.79 10.28
C ARG A 67 -4.03 0.08 9.53
N GLU A 68 -4.85 -0.68 10.26
CA GLU A 68 -6.02 -1.37 9.75
C GLU A 68 -6.65 -0.45 8.71
N GLU A 69 -6.65 -0.92 7.47
CA GLU A 69 -7.22 -0.16 6.40
C GLU A 69 -8.71 -0.06 6.74
N LYS A 70 -9.12 1.04 7.38
CA LYS A 70 -10.52 1.32 7.77
C LYS A 70 -11.47 1.25 6.58
N ILE A 71 -10.92 1.15 5.37
CA ILE A 71 -11.60 1.06 4.10
C ILE A 71 -11.57 -0.39 3.62
N ALA A 72 -12.74 -1.01 3.55
CA ALA A 72 -12.90 -2.34 2.97
C ALA A 72 -12.18 -2.46 1.60
N PRO A 73 -11.48 -3.58 1.31
CA PRO A 73 -10.66 -3.75 0.10
C PRO A 73 -11.38 -3.46 -1.22
N CYS A 74 -12.70 -3.63 -1.26
CA CYS A 74 -13.55 -3.34 -2.43
C CYS A 74 -13.45 -1.89 -2.92
N TRP A 75 -13.22 -0.92 -2.03
CA TRP A 75 -13.15 0.50 -2.40
C TRP A 75 -11.85 0.91 -3.11
N ARG A 76 -10.87 0.00 -3.18
CA ARG A 76 -9.64 0.14 -3.96
C ARG A 76 -9.87 -0.10 -5.46
N ILE A 77 -10.99 -0.72 -5.82
CA ILE A 77 -11.35 -0.96 -7.21
C ILE A 77 -11.65 0.38 -7.87
N ASN A 78 -10.91 0.69 -8.94
CA ASN A 78 -11.14 1.90 -9.75
C ASN A 78 -12.60 1.93 -10.23
N GLY A 79 -13.32 3.00 -9.93
CA GLY A 79 -14.75 3.13 -10.25
C GLY A 79 -15.73 2.69 -9.16
N ALA A 80 -15.29 1.95 -8.14
CA ALA A 80 -16.16 1.50 -7.04
C ALA A 80 -16.86 2.66 -6.31
N ARG A 81 -16.13 3.76 -6.08
CA ARG A 81 -16.67 4.96 -5.42
C ARG A 81 -17.75 5.70 -6.22
N LYS A 82 -17.95 5.38 -7.49
CA LYS A 82 -18.99 5.96 -8.36
C LYS A 82 -20.29 5.14 -8.37
N LEU A 83 -20.30 3.97 -7.74
CA LEU A 83 -21.50 3.13 -7.67
C LEU A 83 -22.57 3.79 -6.79
N SER A 84 -23.84 3.54 -7.12
CA SER A 84 -24.92 3.86 -6.21
C SER A 84 -24.79 3.05 -4.91
N PRO A 85 -25.35 3.52 -3.78
CA PRO A 85 -25.20 2.83 -2.49
C PRO A 85 -25.64 1.35 -2.51
N GLN A 86 -26.68 1.02 -3.29
CA GLN A 86 -27.10 -0.37 -3.43
C GLN A 86 -26.11 -1.22 -4.25
N LYS A 87 -25.61 -0.68 -5.37
CA LYS A 87 -24.61 -1.37 -6.19
C LYS A 87 -23.27 -1.52 -5.46
N ALA A 88 -22.95 -0.61 -4.55
CA ALA A 88 -21.81 -0.74 -3.65
C ALA A 88 -21.98 -1.90 -2.65
N ALA A 89 -23.19 -2.12 -2.11
CA ALA A 89 -23.47 -3.28 -1.26
C ALA A 89 -23.26 -4.61 -2.04
N VAL A 90 -23.71 -4.65 -3.31
CA VAL A 90 -23.42 -5.75 -4.22
C VAL A 90 -21.91 -5.95 -4.44
N LEU A 91 -21.16 -4.88 -4.69
CA LEU A 91 -19.71 -4.97 -4.86
C LEU A 91 -18.99 -5.55 -3.63
N ILE A 92 -19.43 -5.19 -2.42
CA ILE A 92 -18.87 -5.72 -1.17
C ILE A 92 -19.05 -7.24 -1.11
N LYS A 93 -20.27 -7.74 -1.33
CA LYS A 93 -20.56 -9.18 -1.33
C LYS A 93 -19.82 -9.94 -2.41
N LEU A 94 -19.67 -9.34 -3.59
CA LEU A 94 -18.85 -9.87 -4.67
C LEU A 94 -17.36 -9.96 -4.30
N CYS A 95 -16.83 -8.98 -3.57
CA CYS A 95 -15.45 -9.01 -3.07
C CYS A 95 -15.25 -10.08 -1.99
N GLU A 96 -16.19 -10.22 -1.06
CA GLU A 96 -16.20 -11.28 -0.04
C GLU A 96 -16.20 -12.66 -0.68
N TYR A 97 -17.07 -12.89 -1.67
CA TYR A 97 -17.10 -14.14 -2.43
C TYR A 97 -15.74 -14.44 -3.07
N ARG A 98 -15.14 -13.44 -3.73
CA ARG A 98 -13.83 -13.59 -4.36
C ARG A 98 -12.74 -13.95 -3.34
N GLU A 99 -12.76 -13.32 -2.17
CA GLU A 99 -11.81 -13.59 -1.09
C GLU A 99 -11.92 -15.04 -0.60
N ILE A 100 -13.14 -15.51 -0.31
CA ILE A 100 -13.41 -16.87 0.13
C ILE A 100 -12.90 -17.89 -0.90
N VAL A 101 -13.16 -17.67 -2.19
CA VAL A 101 -12.70 -18.57 -3.25
C VAL A 101 -11.17 -18.53 -3.41
N ALA A 102 -10.57 -17.34 -3.33
CA ALA A 102 -9.13 -17.14 -3.42
C ALA A 102 -8.39 -17.87 -2.29
N GLN A 103 -8.88 -17.72 -1.06
CA GLN A 103 -8.37 -18.41 0.12
C GLN A 103 -8.49 -19.93 -0.02
N LYS A 104 -9.68 -20.45 -0.40
CA LYS A 104 -9.89 -21.89 -0.63
C LYS A 104 -8.96 -22.47 -1.68
N ARG A 105 -8.64 -21.69 -2.73
CA ARG A 105 -7.73 -22.12 -3.81
C ARG A 105 -6.26 -21.83 -3.51
N ASN A 106 -5.95 -21.19 -2.38
CA ASN A 106 -4.62 -20.66 -2.06
C ASN A 106 -4.00 -19.87 -3.24
N GLN A 107 -4.78 -18.95 -3.79
CA GLN A 107 -4.38 -18.13 -4.93
C GLN A 107 -4.69 -16.65 -4.68
N PRO A 108 -3.93 -15.71 -5.26
CA PRO A 108 -4.27 -14.30 -5.20
C PRO A 108 -5.65 -14.01 -5.80
N VAL A 109 -6.39 -13.08 -5.20
CA VAL A 109 -7.77 -12.73 -5.60
C VAL A 109 -7.93 -12.39 -7.09
N PHE A 110 -6.91 -11.77 -7.71
CA PHE A 110 -6.97 -11.39 -9.13
C PHE A 110 -6.94 -12.58 -10.08
N LYS A 111 -6.46 -13.77 -9.63
CA LYS A 111 -6.53 -15.02 -10.40
C LYS A 111 -7.91 -15.67 -10.35
N VAL A 112 -8.75 -15.30 -9.38
CA VAL A 112 -10.14 -15.75 -9.29
C VAL A 112 -11.00 -14.90 -10.20
N LEU A 113 -11.07 -13.58 -9.92
CA LEU A 113 -11.83 -12.63 -10.72
C LEU A 113 -11.14 -11.26 -10.75
N SER A 114 -11.06 -10.67 -11.94
CA SER A 114 -10.46 -9.35 -12.12
C SER A 114 -11.28 -8.27 -11.41
N ALA A 115 -10.62 -7.18 -10.98
CA ALA A 115 -11.30 -6.02 -10.40
C ALA A 115 -12.31 -5.39 -11.38
N LYS A 116 -11.99 -5.38 -12.68
CA LYS A 116 -12.87 -4.89 -13.76
C LYS A 116 -14.15 -5.73 -13.85
N THR A 117 -14.01 -7.05 -13.79
CA THR A 117 -15.14 -7.99 -13.79
C THR A 117 -16.06 -7.74 -12.60
N LEU A 118 -15.52 -7.62 -11.39
CA LEU A 118 -16.34 -7.34 -10.19
C LEU A 118 -17.12 -6.02 -10.32
N LEU A 119 -16.48 -4.97 -10.84
CA LEU A 119 -17.14 -3.69 -11.05
C LEU A 119 -18.29 -3.82 -12.08
N GLN A 120 -18.05 -4.49 -13.20
CA GLN A 120 -19.06 -4.70 -14.24
C GLN A 120 -20.26 -5.50 -13.70
N LEU A 121 -20.01 -6.55 -12.91
CA LEU A 121 -21.08 -7.32 -12.25
C LEU A 121 -21.87 -6.47 -11.25
N ALA A 122 -21.20 -5.63 -10.46
CA ALA A 122 -21.88 -4.72 -9.55
C ALA A 122 -22.67 -3.62 -10.29
N GLN A 123 -22.24 -3.23 -11.49
CA GLN A 123 -22.94 -2.26 -12.32
C GLN A 123 -24.18 -2.84 -13.00
N GLN A 124 -24.09 -4.06 -13.52
CA GLN A 124 -25.15 -4.72 -14.28
C GLN A 124 -26.12 -5.53 -13.40
N THR A 125 -25.67 -5.95 -12.21
CA THR A 125 -26.46 -6.69 -11.22
C THR A 125 -27.26 -7.85 -11.80
N PRO A 126 -26.65 -8.78 -12.57
CA PRO A 126 -27.38 -9.94 -13.10
C PRO A 126 -27.90 -10.80 -11.94
N THR A 127 -29.19 -11.12 -11.95
CA THR A 127 -29.85 -11.93 -10.92
C THR A 127 -30.11 -13.37 -11.37
N THR A 128 -29.88 -13.68 -12.65
CA THR A 128 -29.96 -15.02 -13.21
C THR A 128 -28.67 -15.43 -13.92
N ILE A 129 -28.45 -16.73 -14.07
CA ILE A 129 -27.29 -17.27 -14.80
C ILE A 129 -27.35 -16.87 -16.29
N ALA A 130 -28.54 -16.81 -16.88
CA ALA A 130 -28.72 -16.38 -18.27
C ALA A 130 -28.22 -14.94 -18.47
N GLN A 131 -28.66 -14.01 -17.61
CA GLN A 131 -28.20 -12.62 -17.63
C GLN A 131 -26.68 -12.52 -17.43
N LEU A 132 -26.10 -13.36 -16.56
CA LEU A 132 -24.65 -13.38 -16.34
C LEU A 132 -23.87 -13.80 -17.60
N VAL A 133 -24.39 -14.77 -18.36
CA VAL A 133 -23.74 -15.30 -19.57
C VAL A 133 -23.84 -14.31 -20.75
N GLU A 134 -24.92 -13.53 -20.81
CA GLU A 134 -25.11 -12.46 -21.80
C GLU A 134 -24.15 -11.28 -21.61
N LEU A 135 -23.54 -11.13 -20.44
CA LEU A 135 -22.55 -10.08 -20.22
C LEU A 135 -21.28 -10.36 -21.02
N ASP A 136 -20.87 -9.37 -21.83
CA ASP A 136 -19.57 -9.37 -22.49
C ASP A 136 -18.45 -9.12 -21.46
N ILE A 137 -18.06 -10.20 -20.78
CA ILE A 137 -16.96 -10.20 -19.81
C ILE A 137 -15.84 -11.12 -20.34
N PRO A 138 -14.61 -10.61 -20.50
CA PRO A 138 -13.47 -11.43 -20.90
C PRO A 138 -13.24 -12.61 -19.94
N GLY A 139 -13.05 -13.82 -20.49
CA GLY A 139 -12.82 -15.04 -19.71
C GLY A 139 -14.10 -15.81 -19.30
N ASN A 140 -15.16 -15.72 -20.10
CA ASN A 140 -16.50 -16.28 -19.84
C ASN A 140 -16.51 -17.76 -19.37
N ASN A 141 -15.57 -18.60 -19.84
CA ASN A 141 -15.47 -19.99 -19.39
C ASN A 141 -15.17 -20.14 -17.88
N SER A 142 -14.36 -19.25 -17.31
CA SER A 142 -14.10 -19.24 -15.87
C SER A 142 -15.28 -18.67 -15.08
N LEU A 143 -16.02 -17.72 -15.65
CA LEU A 143 -17.21 -17.13 -15.02
C LEU A 143 -18.33 -18.15 -14.78
N ARG A 144 -18.54 -19.09 -15.72
CA ARG A 144 -19.54 -20.16 -15.56
C ARG A 144 -19.30 -21.00 -14.30
N GLN A 145 -18.04 -21.29 -13.95
CA GLN A 145 -17.70 -22.03 -12.73
C GLN A 145 -18.04 -21.25 -11.45
N HIS A 146 -18.09 -19.91 -11.55
CA HIS A 146 -18.41 -19.02 -10.44
C HIS A 146 -19.89 -18.63 -10.42
N ALA A 147 -20.68 -18.97 -11.45
CA ALA A 147 -22.02 -18.44 -11.65
C ALA A 147 -22.95 -18.61 -10.43
N PRO A 148 -23.08 -19.80 -9.80
CA PRO A 148 -23.96 -19.94 -8.64
C PRO A 148 -23.54 -19.05 -7.46
N GLY A 149 -22.23 -18.97 -7.20
CA GLY A 149 -21.69 -18.15 -6.11
C GLY A 149 -21.80 -16.65 -6.38
N LEU A 150 -21.61 -16.23 -7.64
CA LEU A 150 -21.77 -14.84 -8.05
C LEU A 150 -23.22 -14.37 -7.95
N ILE A 151 -24.17 -15.19 -8.40
CA ILE A 151 -25.60 -14.86 -8.30
C ILE A 151 -26.03 -14.80 -6.83
N GLY A 152 -25.60 -15.76 -6.00
CA GLY A 152 -25.84 -15.69 -4.55
C GLY A 152 -25.26 -14.43 -3.90
N ALA A 153 -24.04 -14.04 -4.27
CA ALA A 153 -23.40 -12.81 -3.77
C ALA A 153 -24.15 -11.54 -4.22
N ILE A 154 -24.61 -11.49 -5.47
CA ILE A 154 -25.37 -10.36 -6.01
C ILE A 154 -26.72 -10.24 -5.30
N GLN A 155 -27.46 -11.34 -5.16
CA GLN A 155 -28.73 -11.37 -4.46
C GLN A 155 -28.58 -10.96 -2.99
N SER A 156 -27.55 -11.48 -2.30
CA SER A 156 -27.23 -11.09 -0.93
C SER A 156 -26.90 -9.60 -0.81
N GLY A 157 -26.19 -9.04 -1.79
CA GLY A 157 -25.89 -7.61 -1.85
C GLY A 157 -27.12 -6.75 -2.12
N LEU A 158 -28.04 -7.21 -2.99
CA LEU A 158 -29.31 -6.55 -3.26
C LEU A 158 -30.25 -6.57 -2.04
N ALA A 159 -30.19 -7.62 -1.21
CA ALA A 159 -30.95 -7.71 0.04
C ALA A 159 -30.28 -6.96 1.22
N SER A 160 -29.02 -6.57 1.08
CA SER A 160 -28.27 -5.85 2.12
C SER A 160 -28.64 -4.37 2.16
N LYS A 161 -28.39 -3.73 3.32
CA LYS A 161 -28.53 -2.27 3.46
C LYS A 161 -27.59 -1.55 2.47
N PRO A 162 -28.03 -0.45 1.85
CA PRO A 162 -27.16 0.33 0.96
C PRO A 162 -25.89 0.79 1.70
N VAL A 163 -24.75 0.74 1.01
CA VAL A 163 -23.45 1.13 1.59
C VAL A 163 -22.90 2.33 0.85
N HIS A 164 -22.53 3.36 1.59
CA HIS A 164 -21.92 4.55 1.01
C HIS A 164 -20.40 4.38 0.92
N PRO A 165 -19.77 4.85 -0.18
CA PRO A 165 -18.31 4.94 -0.23
C PRO A 165 -17.81 5.78 0.94
N PRO A 166 -16.66 5.41 1.54
CA PRO A 166 -16.04 6.23 2.57
C PRO A 166 -15.81 7.62 1.97
N LYS A 167 -16.43 8.63 2.58
CA LYS A 167 -16.20 10.01 2.20
C LYS A 167 -14.73 10.31 2.46
N LYS A 168 -14.05 10.90 1.48
CA LYS A 168 -12.79 11.56 1.79
C LYS A 168 -13.15 12.75 2.66
N GLU A 169 -12.69 12.75 3.90
CA GLU A 169 -12.74 13.95 4.72
C GLU A 169 -12.00 15.06 3.98
N ARG A 170 -12.65 16.21 3.85
CA ARG A 170 -11.99 17.39 3.30
C ARG A 170 -11.01 17.87 4.36
N VAL A 171 -9.72 17.81 4.03
CA VAL A 171 -8.68 18.47 4.83
C VAL A 171 -8.89 19.97 4.75
N ASP A 172 -8.80 20.64 5.89
CA ASP A 172 -8.95 22.08 5.99
C ASP A 172 -7.76 22.82 5.33
N ASP A 173 -7.96 24.09 4.99
CA ASP A 173 -6.94 24.88 4.29
C ASP A 173 -5.69 25.11 5.18
N ALA A 174 -5.87 25.12 6.50
CA ALA A 174 -4.79 25.26 7.47
C ALA A 174 -3.86 24.02 7.46
N TYR A 175 -4.42 22.82 7.34
CA TYR A 175 -3.71 21.55 7.19
C TYR A 175 -2.92 21.57 5.89
N LEU A 176 -3.55 21.98 4.78
CA LEU A 176 -2.88 22.05 3.49
C LEU A 176 -1.71 23.05 3.50
N ALA A 177 -1.88 24.19 4.19
CA ALA A 177 -0.81 25.17 4.37
C ALA A 177 0.37 24.59 5.17
N ARG A 178 0.10 23.93 6.31
CA ARG A 178 1.12 23.23 7.13
C ARG A 178 1.83 22.13 6.34
N GLU A 179 1.07 21.30 5.62
CA GLU A 179 1.61 20.23 4.79
C GLU A 179 2.56 20.79 3.73
N LYS A 180 2.14 21.84 3.02
CA LYS A 180 2.95 22.49 2.00
C LYS A 180 4.23 23.07 2.61
N ALA A 181 4.13 23.81 3.70
CA ALA A 181 5.28 24.42 4.37
C ALA A 181 6.30 23.36 4.83
N LEU A 182 5.83 22.26 5.44
CA LEU A 182 6.70 21.17 5.87
C LEU A 182 7.33 20.41 4.69
N ARG A 183 6.60 20.23 3.58
CA ARG A 183 7.16 19.67 2.34
C ARG A 183 8.26 20.55 1.74
N ASP A 184 8.03 21.86 1.72
CA ASP A 184 8.97 22.83 1.17
C ASP A 184 10.25 22.89 2.02
N TRP A 185 10.11 22.92 3.36
CA TRP A 185 11.26 22.79 4.27
C TRP A 185 12.01 21.49 4.03
N ARG A 186 11.31 20.34 4.03
CA ARG A 186 11.91 19.01 3.82
C ARG A 186 12.68 18.94 2.49
N LYS A 187 12.17 19.57 1.43
CA LYS A 187 12.86 19.65 0.13
C LYS A 187 14.14 20.48 0.21
N ARG A 188 14.11 21.66 0.83
CA ARG A 188 15.28 22.52 1.00
C ARG A 188 16.35 21.86 1.85
N THR A 189 15.97 21.25 2.97
CA THR A 189 16.90 20.53 3.87
C THR A 189 17.55 19.35 3.16
N ALA A 190 16.77 18.59 2.38
CA ALA A 190 17.29 17.47 1.61
C ALA A 190 18.27 17.88 0.51
N GLN A 191 18.03 19.02 -0.15
CA GLN A 191 18.98 19.62 -1.08
C GLN A 191 20.30 20.01 -0.40
N LYS A 192 20.24 20.67 0.77
CA LYS A 192 21.43 21.02 1.56
C LYS A 192 22.25 19.78 1.97
N MET A 193 21.56 18.70 2.34
CA MET A 193 22.17 17.43 2.73
C MET A 193 22.56 16.54 1.53
N ASN A 194 22.20 16.93 0.31
CA ASN A 194 22.36 16.13 -0.92
C ASN A 194 21.79 14.70 -0.79
N VAL A 195 20.57 14.59 -0.25
CA VAL A 195 19.83 13.32 -0.09
C VAL A 195 18.42 13.41 -0.67
N ASN A 196 17.74 12.27 -0.81
CA ASN A 196 16.32 12.26 -1.13
C ASN A 196 15.53 12.88 0.03
N SER A 197 14.47 13.65 -0.27
CA SER A 197 13.64 14.27 0.75
C SER A 197 13.09 13.29 1.78
N ALA A 198 12.84 12.03 1.40
CA ALA A 198 12.35 10.99 2.31
C ALA A 198 13.35 10.60 3.39
N VAL A 199 14.64 10.84 3.17
CA VAL A 199 15.69 10.62 4.17
C VAL A 199 15.60 11.65 5.29
N VAL A 200 15.30 12.92 4.99
CA VAL A 200 15.17 13.97 6.02
C VAL A 200 14.00 13.69 6.96
N LEU A 201 12.81 13.49 6.40
CA LEU A 201 11.60 13.15 7.15
C LEU A 201 10.74 12.20 6.31
N PRO A 202 10.61 10.93 6.70
CA PRO A 202 9.81 9.96 5.95
C PRO A 202 8.37 10.43 5.76
N ARG A 203 7.76 10.05 4.63
CA ARG A 203 6.46 10.58 4.20
C ARG A 203 5.34 10.31 5.22
N GLU A 204 5.37 9.16 5.87
CA GLU A 204 4.39 8.80 6.91
C GLU A 204 4.48 9.75 8.11
N LEU A 205 5.69 9.99 8.62
CA LEU A 205 5.91 10.94 9.72
C LEU A 205 5.58 12.37 9.33
N LEU A 206 5.85 12.79 8.09
CA LEU A 206 5.44 14.11 7.59
C LEU A 206 3.93 14.31 7.79
N TYR A 207 3.12 13.35 7.37
CA TYR A 207 1.67 13.47 7.52
C TYR A 207 1.23 13.39 8.98
N GLU A 208 1.90 12.57 9.79
CA GLU A 208 1.62 12.46 11.22
C GLU A 208 1.89 13.77 11.97
N VAL A 209 3.05 14.40 11.72
CA VAL A 209 3.40 15.71 12.28
C VAL A 209 2.37 16.77 11.85
N VAL A 210 1.97 16.81 10.58
CA VAL A 210 0.98 17.78 10.08
C VAL A 210 -0.39 17.56 10.71
N SER A 211 -0.80 16.30 10.89
CA SER A 211 -2.05 15.90 11.53
C SER A 211 -2.07 16.23 13.02
N VAL A 212 -0.98 15.99 13.74
CA VAL A 212 -0.87 16.29 15.17
C VAL A 212 -0.74 17.80 15.41
N ASN A 213 -0.12 18.56 14.50
CA ASN A 213 0.08 20.01 14.61
C ASN A 213 0.75 20.40 15.95
N PRO A 214 1.95 19.86 16.24
CA PRO A 214 2.60 20.02 17.54
C PRO A 214 2.92 21.48 17.85
N LYS A 215 2.65 21.92 19.08
CA LYS A 215 2.87 23.29 19.56
C LYS A 215 4.13 23.48 20.38
N ASN A 216 4.73 22.38 20.80
CA ASN A 216 5.94 22.36 21.60
C ASN A 216 6.78 21.12 21.29
N ARG A 217 8.01 21.08 21.82
CA ARG A 217 8.97 20.01 21.58
C ARG A 217 8.52 18.66 22.13
N GLU A 218 7.76 18.65 23.22
CA GLU A 218 7.24 17.41 23.81
C GLU A 218 6.22 16.74 22.90
N GLU A 219 5.28 17.51 22.33
CA GLU A 219 4.31 17.01 21.36
C GLU A 219 4.98 16.49 20.10
N LEU A 220 6.00 17.21 19.59
CA LEU A 220 6.77 16.72 18.45
C LEU A 220 7.57 15.46 18.79
N ALA A 221 8.13 15.37 19.99
CA ALA A 221 8.90 14.21 20.44
C ALA A 221 8.06 12.93 20.48
N ARG A 222 6.78 13.02 20.89
CA ARG A 222 5.85 11.89 20.84
C ARG A 222 5.63 11.37 19.42
N VAL A 223 5.57 12.27 18.43
CA VAL A 223 5.40 11.88 17.01
C VAL A 223 6.70 11.30 16.42
N LEU A 224 7.85 11.78 16.88
CA LEU A 224 9.17 11.40 16.38
C LEU A 224 9.89 10.40 17.31
N GLU A 225 9.16 9.65 18.13
CA GLU A 225 9.73 8.81 19.19
C GLU A 225 10.75 7.78 18.67
N ASP A 226 10.51 7.18 17.49
CA ASP A 226 11.43 6.21 16.88
C ASP A 226 12.52 6.83 16.01
N VAL A 227 12.54 8.16 15.91
CA VAL A 227 13.55 8.90 15.17
C VAL A 227 14.16 10.02 16.04
N PRO A 228 14.73 9.68 17.20
CA PRO A 228 15.24 10.66 18.17
C PRO A 228 16.37 11.53 17.61
N TRP A 229 17.23 11.01 16.73
CA TRP A 229 18.26 11.79 16.05
C TRP A 229 17.64 12.83 15.11
N ARG A 230 16.57 12.49 14.38
CA ARG A 230 15.85 13.49 13.56
C ARG A 230 15.16 14.53 14.42
N LEU A 231 14.59 14.16 15.56
CA LEU A 231 14.03 15.11 16.52
C LEU A 231 15.10 16.05 17.05
N GLU A 232 16.27 15.53 17.43
CA GLU A 232 17.39 16.34 17.90
C GLU A 232 17.89 17.28 16.81
N ARG A 233 18.06 16.78 15.58
CA ARG A 233 18.66 17.51 14.47
C ARG A 233 17.73 18.51 13.80
N PHE A 234 16.44 18.18 13.69
CA PHE A 234 15.46 18.92 12.90
C PHE A 234 14.26 19.41 13.72
N GLY A 235 14.20 19.13 15.02
CA GLY A 235 13.03 19.42 15.84
C GLY A 235 12.65 20.89 15.85
N ASP A 236 13.61 21.78 16.07
CA ASP A 236 13.37 23.23 16.13
C ASP A 236 12.95 23.80 14.77
N ASP A 237 13.64 23.35 13.72
CA ASP A 237 13.33 23.62 12.32
C ASP A 237 11.89 23.22 11.97
N ILE A 238 11.47 22.03 12.38
CA ILE A 238 10.11 21.52 12.16
C ILE A 238 9.11 22.35 12.97
N LEU A 239 9.36 22.62 14.25
CA LEU A 239 8.45 23.40 15.12
C LEU A 239 8.23 24.82 14.62
N SER A 240 9.26 25.46 14.05
CA SER A 240 9.16 26.81 13.48
C SER A 240 8.13 26.95 12.35
N ILE A 241 7.65 25.83 11.80
CA ILE A 241 6.62 25.79 10.76
C ILE A 241 5.19 25.83 11.35
N PHE A 242 5.04 25.46 12.63
CA PHE A 242 3.75 25.27 13.31
C PHE A 242 3.41 26.36 14.34
N ILE A 243 4.40 27.19 14.67
CA ILE A 243 4.32 28.37 15.55
C ILE A 243 4.22 29.61 14.66
#